data_AF-A0A7D5D691-F1
#
_entry.id   AF-A0A7D5D691-F1
#
_cell.length_a   1.000
_cell.length_b   1.000
_cell.length_c   1.000
_cell.angle_alpha   90.00
_cell.angle_beta   90.00
_cell.angle_gamma   90.00
#
_symmetry.space_group_name_H-M   'P 1'
#
loop_
_entity.id
_entity.type
_entity.pdbx_description
1 polymer ?
#
loop_
_entity_poly.entity_id
_entity_poly.type
_entity_poly.pdbx_seq_one_letter_code
_entity_poly.pdbx_strand_id
1 'polypeptide(L)'
;MIKRSIPAVHRAAQVVAIRAAWEQWLGSLRTLTCLVLLLLFSTSASAVCGMMPNYSEGATINIDMGRITVPANATIGQAFYKKEFPITGNFFAIVACAPGDATQWRVTMGAATTLANVYTTNIAGIGMRTSWVPGASAAPLYAGDSTVWRLGMPNVSGNSNSLAVNVGGTVVVELVKLTSQDKVGSGTLAGGTYTQNVAQSTYPFNTGVFLSTRIAGGGSEIVPETGTCSVSDLTVTMAPASLGQFHGVGSSSGDTAFPIVFTCSGANGAVVMTINGDKVMSDGSLGLVKPQSGANNASCIALQIIDGDTGNPVVLGAKSQVGSVLNNATTFNLPYHVRYYQSEGGANCVAPGLVKGTATVTVSYQ
;
A
#
# COMPACT_ATOMS: atom_id res chain seq x y z
N MET A 1 65.79 -0.49 -75.46
CA MET A 1 64.78 0.46 -74.91
C MET A 1 63.55 -0.33 -74.51
N ILE A 2 63.22 -0.31 -73.22
CA ILE A 2 62.29 -1.24 -72.54
C ILE A 2 60.85 -0.72 -72.69
N LYS A 3 59.98 -1.44 -73.40
CA LYS A 3 58.52 -1.29 -73.30
C LYS A 3 58.00 -2.40 -72.38
N ARG A 4 57.66 -2.05 -71.13
CA ARG A 4 56.99 -2.95 -70.18
C ARG A 4 55.57 -3.25 -70.68
N SER A 5 55.36 -4.44 -71.22
CA SER A 5 54.04 -5.01 -71.46
C SER A 5 53.46 -5.51 -70.14
N ILE A 6 52.39 -4.87 -69.67
CA ILE A 6 51.58 -5.34 -68.54
C ILE A 6 50.80 -6.59 -69.03
N PRO A 7 50.91 -7.75 -68.38
CA PRO A 7 50.36 -9.00 -68.90
C PRO A 7 48.83 -9.02 -68.86
N ALA A 8 48.22 -9.51 -69.95
CA ALA A 8 46.78 -9.60 -70.18
C ALA A 8 45.97 -10.33 -69.09
N VAL A 9 46.65 -11.13 -68.25
CA VAL A 9 46.05 -11.88 -67.14
C VAL A 9 45.50 -10.96 -66.04
N HIS A 10 46.08 -9.75 -65.86
CA HIS A 10 45.62 -8.81 -64.81
C HIS A 10 44.32 -8.07 -65.18
N ARG A 11 44.05 -7.84 -66.47
CA ARG A 11 42.80 -7.17 -66.91
C ARG A 11 41.58 -8.10 -66.85
N ALA A 12 41.75 -9.38 -67.14
CA ALA A 12 40.66 -10.35 -67.07
C ALA A 12 40.16 -10.58 -65.63
N ALA A 13 41.09 -10.65 -64.66
CA ALA A 13 40.75 -10.82 -63.25
C ALA A 13 39.96 -9.63 -62.66
N GLN A 14 40.30 -8.40 -63.06
CA GLN A 14 39.57 -7.20 -62.59
C GLN A 14 38.15 -7.13 -63.16
N VAL A 15 37.92 -7.52 -64.42
CA VAL A 15 36.57 -7.49 -65.03
C VAL A 15 35.65 -8.54 -64.41
N VAL A 16 36.17 -9.74 -64.07
CA VAL A 16 35.40 -10.78 -63.38
C VAL A 16 35.06 -10.38 -61.94
N ALA A 17 36.00 -9.78 -61.21
CA ALA A 17 35.76 -9.29 -59.85
C ALA A 17 34.73 -8.15 -59.79
N ILE A 18 34.73 -7.23 -60.76
CA ILE A 18 33.76 -6.13 -60.84
C ILE A 18 32.36 -6.67 -61.18
N ARG A 19 32.23 -7.66 -62.08
CA ARG A 19 30.94 -8.31 -62.36
C ARG A 19 30.39 -9.06 -61.16
N ALA A 20 31.23 -9.82 -60.45
CA ALA A 20 30.82 -10.54 -59.25
C ALA A 20 30.39 -9.59 -58.12
N ALA A 21 31.11 -8.48 -57.92
CA ALA A 21 30.74 -7.44 -56.97
C ALA A 21 29.42 -6.74 -57.36
N TRP A 22 29.18 -6.49 -58.66
CA TRP A 22 27.95 -5.88 -59.16
C TRP A 22 26.73 -6.79 -58.99
N GLU A 23 26.87 -8.10 -59.22
CA GLU A 23 25.80 -9.08 -59.00
C GLU A 23 25.49 -9.28 -57.51
N GLN A 24 26.50 -9.26 -56.64
CA GLN A 24 26.30 -9.27 -55.18
C GLN A 24 25.61 -7.99 -54.69
N TRP A 25 25.97 -6.82 -55.24
CA TRP A 25 25.34 -5.55 -54.88
C TRP A 25 23.87 -5.50 -55.31
N LEU A 26 23.55 -5.96 -56.53
CA LEU A 26 22.18 -6.08 -57.03
C LEU A 26 21.35 -7.11 -56.23
N GLY A 27 21.95 -8.23 -55.82
CA GLY A 27 21.33 -9.22 -54.95
C GLY A 27 20.99 -8.64 -53.57
N SER A 28 21.93 -7.92 -52.98
CA SER A 28 21.77 -7.24 -51.68
C SER A 28 20.67 -6.17 -51.72
N LEU A 29 20.61 -5.40 -52.81
CA LEU A 29 19.60 -4.37 -53.04
C LEU A 29 18.20 -5.00 -53.19
N ARG A 30 18.09 -6.13 -53.90
CA ARG A 30 16.83 -6.89 -54.03
C ARG A 30 16.35 -7.45 -52.69
N THR A 31 17.24 -8.03 -51.88
CA THR A 31 16.88 -8.51 -50.54
C THR A 31 16.47 -7.38 -49.59
N LEU A 32 17.16 -6.23 -49.65
CA LEU A 32 16.81 -5.06 -48.84
C LEU A 32 15.45 -4.47 -49.26
N THR A 33 15.17 -4.43 -50.55
CA THR A 33 13.89 -3.93 -51.08
C THR A 33 12.73 -4.85 -50.70
N CYS A 34 12.92 -6.18 -50.72
CA CYS A 34 11.92 -7.13 -50.23
C CYS A 34 11.68 -7.01 -48.71
N LEU A 35 12.74 -6.79 -47.90
CA LEU A 35 12.60 -6.62 -46.46
C LEU A 35 11.87 -5.33 -46.09
N VAL A 36 12.16 -4.23 -46.81
CA VAL A 36 11.48 -2.94 -46.62
C VAL A 36 10.01 -3.02 -47.06
N LEU A 37 9.70 -3.73 -48.16
CA LEU A 37 8.30 -3.96 -48.54
C LEU A 37 7.54 -4.79 -47.49
N LEU A 38 8.16 -5.84 -46.92
CA LEU A 38 7.54 -6.67 -45.87
C LEU A 38 7.26 -5.89 -44.57
N LEU A 39 8.11 -4.91 -44.23
CA LEU A 39 7.90 -4.03 -43.08
C LEU A 39 6.86 -2.92 -43.35
N LEU A 40 6.61 -2.56 -44.61
CA LEU A 40 5.59 -1.58 -44.99
C LEU A 40 4.18 -2.20 -45.12
N PHE A 41 4.08 -3.52 -45.24
CA PHE A 41 2.81 -4.27 -45.28
C PHE A 41 2.47 -4.99 -43.98
N SER A 42 3.21 -4.78 -42.89
CA SER A 42 2.76 -5.22 -41.57
C SER A 42 1.61 -4.34 -41.12
N THR A 43 0.40 -4.59 -41.62
CA THR A 43 -0.82 -4.10 -40.97
C THR A 43 -0.81 -4.69 -39.57
N SER A 44 -0.69 -3.85 -38.56
CA SER A 44 -0.93 -4.23 -37.17
C SER A 44 -2.34 -4.83 -37.10
N ALA A 45 -2.43 -6.15 -36.99
CA ALA A 45 -3.67 -6.81 -36.64
C ALA A 45 -3.99 -6.36 -35.21
N SER A 46 -4.90 -5.40 -35.07
CA SER A 46 -5.41 -4.97 -33.77
C SER A 46 -6.29 -6.09 -33.24
N ALA A 47 -5.90 -6.72 -32.14
CA ALA A 47 -6.66 -7.81 -31.52
C ALA A 47 -7.77 -7.23 -30.63
N VAL A 48 -8.90 -6.83 -31.22
CA VAL A 48 -9.94 -6.06 -30.52
C VAL A 48 -11.36 -6.51 -30.91
N CYS A 49 -12.20 -6.70 -29.90
CA CYS A 49 -13.61 -7.01 -30.10
C CYS A 49 -14.42 -5.74 -30.38
N GLY A 50 -15.24 -5.76 -31.42
CA GLY A 50 -16.19 -4.67 -31.75
C GLY A 50 -17.64 -4.99 -31.41
N MET A 51 -18.43 -3.97 -31.09
CA MET A 51 -19.85 -4.13 -30.79
C MET A 51 -20.69 -4.03 -32.06
N MET A 52 -21.65 -4.93 -32.24
CA MET A 52 -22.52 -4.89 -33.43
C MET A 52 -23.38 -3.60 -33.45
N PRO A 53 -23.62 -3.02 -34.64
CA PRO A 53 -24.52 -1.88 -34.78
C PRO A 53 -25.90 -2.18 -34.18
N ASN A 54 -26.51 -1.19 -33.49
CA ASN A 54 -27.84 -1.23 -32.85
C ASN A 54 -27.96 -1.99 -31.50
N TYR A 55 -26.85 -2.46 -30.90
CA TYR A 55 -26.87 -3.14 -29.58
C TYR A 55 -26.18 -2.31 -28.49
N SER A 56 -26.63 -1.08 -28.25
CA SER A 56 -25.94 -0.10 -27.39
C SER A 56 -26.28 -0.13 -25.90
N GLU A 57 -27.13 -1.04 -25.43
CA GLU A 57 -27.62 -1.00 -24.05
C GLU A 57 -26.76 -1.83 -23.10
N GLY A 58 -25.94 -1.14 -22.31
CA GLY A 58 -25.15 -1.72 -21.24
C GLY A 58 -25.80 -1.60 -19.86
N ALA A 59 -25.51 -2.56 -18.98
CA ALA A 59 -25.88 -2.45 -17.57
C ALA A 59 -25.10 -1.32 -16.91
N THR A 60 -25.78 -0.44 -16.17
CA THR A 60 -25.12 0.54 -15.28
C THR A 60 -25.44 0.21 -13.83
N ILE A 61 -24.41 -0.14 -13.08
CA ILE A 61 -24.54 -0.54 -11.68
C ILE A 61 -24.17 0.65 -10.80
N ASN A 62 -25.16 1.13 -10.04
CA ASN A 62 -24.94 2.12 -9.00
C ASN A 62 -24.40 1.40 -7.74
N ILE A 63 -23.12 1.61 -7.47
CA ILE A 63 -22.42 1.17 -6.27
C ILE A 63 -22.73 2.17 -5.17
N ASP A 64 -23.41 1.69 -4.13
CA ASP A 64 -23.58 2.38 -2.86
C ASP A 64 -23.08 1.45 -1.75
N MET A 65 -21.98 1.83 -1.11
CA MET A 65 -21.36 1.10 0.00
C MET A 65 -21.78 1.64 1.38
N GLY A 66 -22.53 2.74 1.44
CA GLY A 66 -22.91 3.41 2.68
C GLY A 66 -21.71 3.97 3.44
N ARG A 67 -21.77 3.93 4.77
CA ARG A 67 -20.67 4.36 5.63
C ARG A 67 -19.75 3.17 5.94
N ILE A 68 -18.47 3.31 5.62
CA ILE A 68 -17.44 2.29 5.82
C ILE A 68 -16.42 2.78 6.83
N THR A 69 -16.25 2.02 7.91
CA THR A 69 -15.17 2.23 8.88
C THR A 69 -13.92 1.49 8.43
N VAL A 70 -12.77 2.17 8.37
CA VAL A 70 -11.47 1.55 8.07
C VAL A 70 -10.85 1.06 9.37
N PRO A 71 -10.73 -0.27 9.60
CA PRO A 71 -10.17 -0.79 10.84
C PRO A 71 -8.71 -0.35 11.01
N ALA A 72 -8.34 0.07 12.22
CA ALA A 72 -6.96 0.51 12.47
C ALA A 72 -5.94 -0.61 12.28
N ASN A 73 -6.28 -1.83 12.70
CA ASN A 73 -5.49 -3.04 12.49
C ASN A 73 -5.57 -3.66 11.08
N ALA A 74 -6.30 -3.07 10.14
CA ALA A 74 -6.36 -3.60 8.78
C ALA A 74 -4.97 -3.65 8.14
N THR A 75 -4.63 -4.79 7.53
CA THR A 75 -3.33 -5.01 6.90
C THR A 75 -3.21 -4.21 5.60
N ILE A 76 -2.08 -3.52 5.42
CA ILE A 76 -1.77 -2.82 4.17
C ILE A 76 -1.70 -3.83 3.03
N GLY A 77 -2.37 -3.53 1.92
CA GLY A 77 -2.43 -4.35 0.71
C GLY A 77 -3.53 -5.39 0.69
N GLN A 78 -4.26 -5.59 1.80
CA GLN A 78 -5.41 -6.48 1.86
C GLN A 78 -6.73 -5.72 1.78
N ALA A 79 -7.76 -6.38 1.26
CA ALA A 79 -9.11 -5.84 1.27
C ALA A 79 -9.64 -5.86 2.70
N PHE A 80 -10.05 -4.70 3.21
CA PHE A 80 -10.68 -4.59 4.54
C PHE A 80 -12.21 -4.50 4.44
N TYR A 81 -12.72 -4.27 3.24
CA TYR A 81 -14.15 -4.20 2.95
C TYR A 81 -14.43 -4.87 1.59
N LYS A 82 -15.54 -5.60 1.52
CA LYS A 82 -16.06 -6.23 0.31
C LYS A 82 -17.57 -6.07 0.27
N LYS A 83 -18.12 -5.61 -0.85
CA LYS A 83 -19.57 -5.59 -1.09
C LYS A 83 -19.90 -6.09 -2.49
N GLU A 84 -21.02 -6.78 -2.58
CA GLU A 84 -21.53 -7.40 -3.80
C GLU A 84 -22.77 -6.66 -4.28
N PHE A 85 -22.83 -6.40 -5.59
CA PHE A 85 -23.88 -5.67 -6.28
C PHE A 85 -24.45 -6.56 -7.40
N PRO A 86 -25.57 -7.25 -7.16
CA PRO A 86 -26.22 -8.06 -8.18
C PRO A 86 -26.64 -7.22 -9.38
N ILE A 87 -26.41 -7.74 -10.57
CA ILE A 87 -26.88 -7.12 -11.82
C ILE A 87 -28.32 -7.58 -12.04
N THR A 88 -29.27 -6.67 -11.83
CA THR A 88 -30.70 -6.95 -12.00
C THR A 88 -31.20 -6.43 -13.35
N GLY A 89 -31.66 -7.32 -14.22
CA GLY A 89 -32.17 -6.99 -15.54
C GLY A 89 -31.65 -7.95 -16.61
N ASN A 90 -32.16 -7.80 -17.84
CA ASN A 90 -31.74 -8.59 -18.98
C ASN A 90 -30.89 -7.73 -19.91
N PHE A 91 -29.59 -7.67 -19.61
CA PHE A 91 -28.62 -6.93 -20.41
C PHE A 91 -27.78 -7.91 -21.22
N PHE A 92 -27.53 -7.59 -22.48
CA PHE A 92 -26.65 -8.39 -23.31
C PHE A 92 -25.89 -7.49 -24.28
N ALA A 93 -24.63 -7.83 -24.51
CA ALA A 93 -23.80 -7.24 -25.55
C ALA A 93 -23.64 -8.25 -26.67
N ILE A 94 -23.72 -7.81 -27.93
CA ILE A 94 -23.29 -8.64 -29.04
C ILE A 94 -21.98 -8.10 -29.57
N VAL A 95 -20.93 -8.89 -29.37
CA VAL A 95 -19.55 -8.56 -29.76
C VAL A 95 -19.09 -9.47 -30.89
N ALA A 96 -18.44 -8.88 -31.88
CA ALA A 96 -17.72 -9.60 -32.92
C ALA A 96 -16.23 -9.55 -32.57
N CYS A 97 -15.63 -10.73 -32.38
CA CYS A 97 -14.25 -10.93 -31.98
C CYS A 97 -13.61 -11.92 -32.95
N ALA A 98 -12.45 -11.61 -33.51
CA ALA A 98 -11.60 -12.64 -34.09
C ALA A 98 -11.01 -13.53 -32.98
N PRO A 99 -10.54 -14.76 -33.29
CA PRO A 99 -9.89 -15.60 -32.30
C PRO A 99 -8.69 -14.91 -31.65
N GLY A 100 -8.76 -14.70 -30.34
CA GLY A 100 -7.71 -14.02 -29.57
C GLY A 100 -7.98 -12.55 -29.25
N ASP A 101 -9.02 -11.96 -29.84
CA ASP A 101 -9.43 -10.59 -29.54
C ASP A 101 -10.04 -10.48 -28.14
N ALA A 102 -9.92 -9.29 -27.55
CA ALA A 102 -10.42 -9.01 -26.22
C ALA A 102 -11.31 -7.75 -26.17
N THR A 103 -12.22 -7.70 -25.20
CA THR A 103 -12.77 -6.44 -24.69
C THR A 103 -11.89 -5.94 -23.55
N GLN A 104 -11.98 -4.65 -23.22
CA GLN A 104 -11.20 -4.06 -22.15
C GLN A 104 -12.11 -3.57 -21.04
N TRP A 105 -11.88 -4.03 -19.82
CA TRP A 105 -12.55 -3.42 -18.67
C TRP A 105 -11.73 -2.26 -18.14
N ARG A 106 -12.03 -1.07 -18.65
CA ARG A 106 -11.29 0.15 -18.33
C ARG A 106 -11.66 0.66 -16.95
N VAL A 107 -10.64 1.11 -16.22
CA VAL A 107 -10.82 1.98 -15.06
C VAL A 107 -10.79 3.43 -15.54
N THR A 108 -11.85 4.16 -15.23
CA THR A 108 -12.05 5.55 -15.67
C THR A 108 -11.77 6.57 -14.57
N MET A 109 -11.65 6.12 -13.32
CA MET A 109 -11.35 6.98 -12.18
C MET A 109 -10.28 6.35 -11.29
N GLY A 110 -9.31 7.16 -10.86
CA GLY A 110 -8.16 6.71 -10.08
C GLY A 110 -6.96 6.34 -10.95
N ALA A 111 -5.79 6.24 -10.32
CA ALA A 111 -4.56 5.78 -10.93
C ALA A 111 -4.23 4.36 -10.47
N ALA A 112 -3.58 3.57 -11.31
CA ALA A 112 -3.12 2.23 -10.92
C ALA A 112 -2.12 2.32 -9.76
N THR A 113 -2.20 1.37 -8.83
CA THR A 113 -1.24 1.24 -7.72
C THR A 113 -0.24 0.13 -8.01
N THR A 114 0.67 -0.14 -7.07
CA THR A 114 1.59 -1.30 -7.12
C THR A 114 0.88 -2.64 -6.88
N LEU A 115 -0.36 -2.61 -6.35
CA LEU A 115 -1.16 -3.81 -6.10
C LEU A 115 -2.00 -4.14 -7.34
N ALA A 116 -2.06 -5.42 -7.67
CA ALA A 116 -2.78 -5.91 -8.85
C ALA A 116 -4.27 -5.50 -8.80
N ASN A 117 -4.73 -4.86 -9.88
CA ASN A 117 -6.12 -4.44 -10.09
C ASN A 117 -6.67 -3.51 -8.99
N VAL A 118 -5.79 -2.82 -8.25
CA VAL A 118 -6.17 -1.83 -7.25
C VAL A 118 -5.81 -0.45 -7.78
N TYR A 119 -6.80 0.45 -7.74
CA TYR A 119 -6.70 1.81 -8.23
C TYR A 119 -6.96 2.80 -7.10
N THR A 120 -6.27 3.95 -7.11
CA THR A 120 -6.43 4.97 -6.06
C THR A 120 -7.84 5.55 -6.07
N THR A 121 -8.34 5.90 -4.88
CA THR A 121 -9.56 6.71 -4.76
C THR A 121 -9.20 8.17 -4.49
N ASN A 122 -10.21 9.04 -4.32
CA ASN A 122 -10.01 10.39 -3.80
C ASN A 122 -9.73 10.43 -2.29
N ILE A 123 -9.88 9.31 -1.59
CA ILE A 123 -9.57 9.20 -0.15
C ILE A 123 -8.12 8.72 -0.01
N ALA A 124 -7.29 9.55 0.63
CA ALA A 124 -5.87 9.24 0.83
C ALA A 124 -5.70 7.89 1.54
N GLY A 125 -4.79 7.06 1.04
CA GLY A 125 -4.53 5.76 1.65
C GLY A 125 -5.54 4.66 1.35
N ILE A 126 -6.59 4.92 0.56
CA ILE A 126 -7.62 3.95 0.18
C ILE A 126 -7.59 3.68 -1.32
N GLY A 127 -7.42 2.41 -1.66
CA GLY A 127 -7.57 1.89 -3.01
C GLY A 127 -8.89 1.16 -3.18
N MET A 128 -9.33 1.03 -4.43
CA MET A 128 -10.52 0.27 -4.80
C MET A 128 -10.15 -0.76 -5.88
N ARG A 129 -10.70 -1.96 -5.72
CA ARG A 129 -10.66 -3.03 -6.72
C ARG A 129 -12.09 -3.41 -7.08
N THR A 130 -12.35 -3.52 -8.37
CA THR A 130 -13.66 -3.90 -8.89
C THR A 130 -13.52 -5.14 -9.74
N SER A 131 -14.45 -6.08 -9.57
CA SER A 131 -14.52 -7.29 -10.39
C SER A 131 -15.95 -7.65 -10.73
N TRP A 132 -16.13 -8.48 -11.77
CA TRP A 132 -17.42 -8.98 -12.23
C TRP A 132 -17.35 -10.48 -12.25
N VAL A 133 -18.30 -11.09 -11.56
CA VAL A 133 -18.55 -12.52 -11.54
C VAL A 133 -19.78 -12.77 -12.39
N PRO A 134 -19.63 -13.15 -13.67
CA PRO A 134 -20.76 -13.29 -14.58
C PRO A 134 -21.73 -14.42 -14.17
N GLY A 135 -21.26 -15.46 -13.50
CA GLY A 135 -22.13 -16.53 -13.00
C GLY A 135 -21.53 -17.27 -11.80
N ALA A 136 -22.34 -18.11 -11.15
CA ALA A 136 -22.04 -18.77 -9.87
C ALA A 136 -20.77 -19.67 -9.86
N SER A 137 -20.22 -20.02 -11.02
CA SER A 137 -18.98 -20.82 -11.16
C SER A 137 -17.95 -20.15 -12.07
N ALA A 138 -18.12 -18.87 -12.38
CA ALA A 138 -17.18 -18.11 -13.19
C ALA A 138 -16.05 -17.53 -12.32
N ALA A 139 -14.83 -17.51 -12.87
CA ALA A 139 -13.75 -16.72 -12.29
C ALA A 139 -14.10 -15.21 -12.36
N PRO A 140 -13.67 -14.41 -11.38
CA PRO A 140 -13.86 -12.97 -11.43
C PRO A 140 -13.03 -12.37 -12.57
N LEU A 141 -13.68 -11.53 -13.38
CA LEU A 141 -13.02 -10.63 -14.31
C LEU A 141 -12.68 -9.35 -13.53
N TYR A 142 -11.46 -8.85 -13.61
CA TYR A 142 -11.08 -7.64 -12.87
C TYR A 142 -11.09 -6.40 -13.76
N ALA A 143 -11.48 -5.26 -13.18
CA ALA A 143 -11.28 -3.98 -13.83
C ALA A 143 -9.78 -3.68 -13.95
N GLY A 144 -9.37 -3.20 -15.11
CA GLY A 144 -7.97 -3.07 -15.52
C GLY A 144 -7.55 -4.10 -16.57
N ASP A 145 -8.16 -5.27 -16.53
CA ASP A 145 -7.78 -6.40 -17.39
C ASP A 145 -8.54 -6.42 -18.73
N SER A 146 -7.98 -7.18 -19.67
CA SER A 146 -8.62 -7.49 -20.95
C SER A 146 -9.24 -8.88 -20.90
N THR A 147 -10.44 -9.03 -21.46
CA THR A 147 -11.19 -10.29 -21.46
C THR A 147 -11.31 -10.82 -22.88
N VAL A 148 -10.74 -12.00 -23.12
CA VAL A 148 -10.93 -12.75 -24.37
C VAL A 148 -12.20 -13.60 -24.23
N TRP A 149 -13.24 -13.25 -24.99
CA TRP A 149 -14.52 -13.96 -24.96
C TRP A 149 -14.50 -15.20 -25.85
N ARG A 150 -15.04 -16.32 -25.35
CA ARG A 150 -15.09 -17.59 -26.09
C ARG A 150 -16.40 -18.34 -25.81
N LEU A 151 -16.86 -19.10 -26.79
CA LEU A 151 -17.98 -20.04 -26.61
C LEU A 151 -17.62 -21.05 -25.50
N GLY A 152 -18.57 -21.32 -24.61
CA GLY A 152 -18.38 -22.18 -23.43
C GLY A 152 -17.99 -21.43 -22.15
N MET A 153 -17.65 -20.14 -22.23
CA MET A 153 -17.59 -19.30 -21.04
C MET A 153 -18.99 -19.12 -20.43
N PRO A 154 -19.12 -18.98 -19.10
CA PRO A 154 -20.38 -18.63 -18.46
C PRO A 154 -20.97 -17.37 -19.11
N ASN A 155 -22.27 -17.40 -19.39
CA ASN A 155 -23.04 -16.31 -20.01
C ASN A 155 -22.61 -15.90 -21.43
N VAL A 156 -21.82 -16.72 -22.12
CA VAL A 156 -21.46 -16.48 -23.53
C VAL A 156 -22.17 -17.48 -24.43
N SER A 157 -22.84 -16.96 -25.45
CA SER A 157 -23.53 -17.74 -26.48
C SER A 157 -23.27 -17.15 -27.87
N GLY A 158 -23.80 -17.76 -28.92
CA GLY A 158 -23.64 -17.28 -30.30
C GLY A 158 -22.83 -18.25 -31.16
N ASN A 159 -22.00 -17.70 -32.04
CA ASN A 159 -21.18 -18.46 -33.00
C ASN A 159 -19.77 -17.85 -33.11
N SER A 160 -18.90 -18.49 -33.91
CA SER A 160 -17.50 -18.08 -34.07
C SER A 160 -17.28 -16.65 -34.59
N ASN A 161 -18.30 -16.02 -35.20
CA ASN A 161 -18.21 -14.67 -35.76
C ASN A 161 -18.94 -13.62 -34.92
N SER A 162 -19.81 -14.04 -33.97
CA SER A 162 -20.65 -13.15 -33.17
C SER A 162 -20.98 -13.82 -31.85
N LEU A 163 -20.51 -13.22 -30.76
CA LEU A 163 -20.71 -13.68 -29.40
C LEU A 163 -21.72 -12.77 -28.69
N ALA A 164 -22.78 -13.37 -28.15
CA ALA A 164 -23.69 -12.72 -27.23
C ALA A 164 -23.18 -12.94 -25.80
N VAL A 165 -22.76 -11.85 -25.15
CA VAL A 165 -22.34 -11.80 -23.76
C VAL A 165 -23.52 -11.33 -22.92
N ASN A 166 -24.12 -12.23 -22.14
CA ASN A 166 -25.16 -11.85 -21.19
C ASN A 166 -24.50 -11.17 -19.97
N VAL A 167 -24.87 -9.90 -19.77
CA VAL A 167 -24.34 -9.05 -18.70
C VAL A 167 -25.22 -9.25 -17.46
N GLY A 168 -25.08 -10.43 -16.85
CA GLY A 168 -25.71 -10.82 -15.59
C GLY A 168 -24.67 -11.13 -14.51
N GLY A 169 -25.11 -11.65 -13.37
CA GLY A 169 -24.22 -12.00 -12.26
C GLY A 169 -24.03 -10.85 -11.28
N THR A 170 -22.81 -10.67 -10.76
CA THR A 170 -22.54 -9.77 -9.63
C THR A 170 -21.28 -8.94 -9.87
N VAL A 171 -21.38 -7.63 -9.63
CA VAL A 171 -20.20 -6.75 -9.49
C VAL A 171 -19.74 -6.78 -8.03
N VAL A 172 -18.46 -7.02 -7.81
CA VAL A 172 -17.84 -7.03 -6.48
C VAL A 172 -16.92 -5.84 -6.37
N VAL A 173 -17.07 -5.07 -5.28
CA VAL A 173 -16.22 -3.94 -4.95
C VAL A 173 -15.49 -4.25 -3.66
N GLU A 174 -14.16 -4.12 -3.70
CA GLU A 174 -13.30 -4.27 -2.54
C GLU A 174 -12.56 -2.95 -2.28
N LEU A 175 -12.51 -2.53 -1.01
CA LEU A 175 -11.65 -1.42 -0.59
C LEU A 175 -10.40 -1.99 0.07
N VAL A 176 -9.24 -1.45 -0.34
CA VAL A 176 -7.92 -1.93 0.02
C VAL A 176 -7.16 -0.83 0.73
N LYS A 177 -6.54 -1.15 1.88
CA LYS A 177 -5.74 -0.19 2.64
C LYS A 177 -4.35 -0.08 2.01
N LEU A 178 -3.93 1.13 1.66
CA LEU A 178 -2.66 1.39 0.94
C LEU A 178 -1.56 1.95 1.84
N THR A 179 -1.89 2.40 3.06
CA THR A 179 -0.94 3.07 3.96
C THR A 179 -1.27 2.79 5.43
N SER A 180 -0.37 3.18 6.32
CA SER A 180 -0.56 3.18 7.77
C SER A 180 -1.75 4.04 8.21
N GLN A 181 -2.38 3.69 9.34
CA GLN A 181 -3.65 4.27 9.78
C GLN A 181 -3.61 5.80 9.94
N ASP A 182 -2.49 6.34 10.41
CA ASP A 182 -2.22 7.77 10.60
C ASP A 182 -2.27 8.60 9.29
N LYS A 183 -2.23 7.94 8.14
CA LYS A 183 -2.25 8.58 6.80
C LYS A 183 -3.51 8.27 6.00
N VAL A 184 -4.46 7.54 6.58
CA VAL A 184 -5.74 7.25 5.94
C VAL A 184 -6.63 8.49 6.05
N GLY A 185 -7.09 9.00 4.90
CA GLY A 185 -8.04 10.10 4.84
C GLY A 185 -9.47 9.69 5.20
N SER A 186 -10.33 10.68 5.41
CA SER A 186 -11.77 10.50 5.60
C SER A 186 -12.56 11.29 4.58
N GLY A 187 -13.82 10.92 4.37
CA GLY A 187 -14.77 11.66 3.52
C GLY A 187 -15.52 10.77 2.55
N THR A 188 -16.27 11.39 1.65
CA THR A 188 -17.08 10.68 0.65
C THR A 188 -16.27 10.35 -0.59
N LEU A 189 -16.46 9.14 -1.12
CA LEU A 189 -15.94 8.76 -2.42
C LEU A 189 -16.54 9.66 -3.50
N ALA A 190 -15.70 10.06 -4.45
CA ALA A 190 -16.11 10.93 -5.54
C ALA A 190 -17.21 10.26 -6.36
N GLY A 191 -18.25 11.02 -6.70
CA GLY A 191 -19.31 10.56 -7.60
C GLY A 191 -18.82 10.47 -9.04
N GLY A 192 -19.29 9.48 -9.79
CA GLY A 192 -18.95 9.30 -11.20
C GLY A 192 -18.84 7.84 -11.61
N THR A 193 -18.47 7.61 -12.87
CA THR A 193 -18.19 6.28 -13.42
C THR A 193 -16.77 5.88 -13.08
N TYR A 194 -16.62 4.72 -12.43
CA TYR A 194 -15.33 4.19 -12.02
C TYR A 194 -14.77 3.16 -13.00
N THR A 195 -15.64 2.35 -13.59
CA THR A 195 -15.22 1.35 -14.57
C THR A 195 -16.21 1.21 -15.71
N GLN A 196 -15.71 0.82 -16.89
CA GLN A 196 -16.49 0.55 -18.09
C GLN A 196 -15.91 -0.66 -18.83
N ASN A 197 -16.73 -1.66 -19.13
CA ASN A 197 -16.34 -2.71 -20.07
C ASN A 197 -16.63 -2.24 -21.49
N VAL A 198 -15.56 -2.07 -22.27
CA VAL A 198 -15.58 -1.41 -23.58
C VAL A 198 -15.22 -2.42 -24.66
N ALA A 199 -16.09 -2.56 -25.64
CA ALA A 199 -15.77 -3.11 -26.95
C ALA A 199 -15.27 -1.97 -27.85
N GLN A 200 -14.20 -2.18 -28.61
CA GLN A 200 -13.55 -1.15 -29.43
C GLN A 200 -14.00 -1.22 -30.88
N SER A 201 -14.10 -0.06 -31.54
CA SER A 201 -14.44 0.00 -32.97
C SER A 201 -13.48 -0.84 -33.81
N THR A 202 -14.04 -1.78 -34.55
CA THR A 202 -13.32 -2.62 -35.51
C THR A 202 -14.22 -2.70 -36.73
N TYR A 203 -13.92 -2.00 -37.81
CA TYR A 203 -14.81 -1.95 -38.98
C TYR A 203 -15.29 -3.36 -39.40
N PRO A 204 -16.61 -3.62 -39.56
CA PRO A 204 -17.75 -2.68 -39.59
C PRO A 204 -18.44 -2.42 -38.22
N PHE A 205 -17.81 -2.76 -37.11
CA PHE A 205 -18.34 -2.71 -35.74
C PHE A 205 -18.03 -1.39 -35.00
N ASN A 206 -18.90 -1.02 -34.06
CA ASN A 206 -18.81 0.21 -33.28
C ASN A 206 -18.08 0.03 -31.94
N THR A 207 -17.61 1.13 -31.37
CA THR A 207 -17.25 1.19 -29.94
C THR A 207 -18.53 1.13 -29.10
N GLY A 208 -18.50 0.43 -27.98
CA GLY A 208 -19.63 0.34 -27.07
C GLY A 208 -19.25 0.01 -25.65
N VAL A 209 -20.11 0.40 -24.70
CA VAL A 209 -19.97 0.11 -23.28
C VAL A 209 -21.16 -0.73 -22.85
N PHE A 210 -20.91 -1.95 -22.37
CA PHE A 210 -22.00 -2.86 -22.00
C PHE A 210 -22.08 -3.17 -20.50
N LEU A 211 -21.08 -2.77 -19.72
CA LEU A 211 -21.14 -2.77 -18.27
C LEU A 211 -20.43 -1.53 -17.74
N SER A 212 -21.12 -0.74 -16.92
CA SER A 212 -20.54 0.41 -16.21
C SER A 212 -20.77 0.27 -14.73
N THR A 213 -19.80 0.68 -13.93
CA THR A 213 -19.95 0.81 -12.48
C THR A 213 -19.79 2.27 -12.08
N ARG A 214 -20.72 2.77 -11.27
CA ARG A 214 -20.84 4.18 -10.93
C ARG A 214 -21.13 4.35 -9.45
N ILE A 215 -20.57 5.38 -8.82
CA ILE A 215 -21.04 5.86 -7.51
C ILE A 215 -21.90 7.10 -7.74
N ALA A 216 -23.13 7.10 -7.23
CA ALA A 216 -23.93 8.32 -7.16
C ALA A 216 -23.27 9.26 -6.13
N GLY A 217 -23.06 10.53 -6.51
CA GLY A 217 -22.34 11.47 -5.64
C GLY A 217 -22.91 11.50 -4.22
N GLY A 218 -22.03 11.42 -3.21
CA GLY A 218 -22.40 11.46 -1.79
C GLY A 218 -22.81 10.12 -1.16
N GLY A 219 -22.84 9.01 -1.90
CA GLY A 219 -23.38 7.73 -1.40
C GLY A 219 -22.43 6.86 -0.57
N SER A 220 -21.11 7.06 -0.61
CA SER A 220 -20.17 6.16 0.08
C SER A 220 -19.14 6.93 0.90
N GLU A 221 -19.27 6.88 2.22
CA GLU A 221 -18.43 7.62 3.16
C GLU A 221 -17.38 6.70 3.79
N ILE A 222 -16.12 7.09 3.73
CA ILE A 222 -15.02 6.42 4.40
C ILE A 222 -14.65 7.17 5.67
N VAL A 223 -14.63 6.45 6.79
CA VAL A 223 -14.23 7.00 8.09
C VAL A 223 -13.14 6.09 8.68
N PRO A 224 -11.91 6.57 8.86
CA PRO A 224 -10.91 5.83 9.62
C PRO A 224 -11.39 5.61 11.05
N GLU A 225 -11.15 4.42 11.57
CA GLU A 225 -11.30 4.17 13.00
C GLU A 225 -10.29 5.05 13.76
N THR A 226 -10.78 5.96 14.61
CA THR A 226 -9.97 6.88 15.40
C THR A 226 -9.95 6.43 16.85
N GLY A 227 -8.80 5.90 17.29
CA GLY A 227 -8.59 5.54 18.68
C GLY A 227 -8.04 6.71 19.50
N THR A 228 -8.40 6.77 20.77
CA THR A 228 -7.80 7.67 21.75
C THR A 228 -7.26 6.86 22.93
N CYS A 229 -6.22 7.39 23.59
CA CYS A 229 -5.72 6.85 24.84
C CYS A 229 -5.70 7.95 25.89
N SER A 230 -6.19 7.66 27.09
CA SER A 230 -6.16 8.55 28.23
C SER A 230 -5.21 8.01 29.30
N VAL A 231 -4.22 8.82 29.64
CA VAL A 231 -3.28 8.60 30.75
C VAL A 231 -3.39 9.79 31.68
N SER A 232 -3.40 9.53 32.99
CA SER A 232 -3.44 10.58 34.02
C SER A 232 -2.04 10.92 34.51
N ASP A 233 -1.87 12.16 34.97
CA ASP A 233 -0.64 12.55 35.65
C ASP A 233 -0.42 11.70 36.91
N LEU A 234 0.82 11.27 37.10
CA LEU A 234 1.23 10.43 38.22
C LEU A 234 2.34 11.13 39.00
N THR A 235 2.16 11.24 40.32
CA THR A 235 3.21 11.68 41.24
C THR A 235 3.66 10.49 42.07
N VAL A 236 4.96 10.19 42.02
CA VAL A 236 5.57 9.12 42.82
C VAL A 236 6.39 9.74 43.94
N THR A 237 5.98 9.53 45.18
CA THR A 237 6.71 10.00 46.36
C THR A 237 7.65 8.91 46.85
N MET A 238 8.95 9.15 46.74
CA MET A 238 9.98 8.22 47.18
C MET A 238 10.36 8.47 48.65
N ALA A 239 10.69 7.39 49.38
CA ALA A 239 11.25 7.52 50.72
C ALA A 239 12.66 8.15 50.67
N PRO A 240 13.12 8.81 51.74
CA PRO A 240 14.51 9.26 51.85
C PRO A 240 15.49 8.09 51.76
N ALA A 241 16.60 8.26 51.04
CA ALA A 241 17.69 7.29 50.99
C ALA A 241 18.88 7.75 51.83
N SER A 242 19.56 6.79 52.46
CA SER A 242 20.78 7.06 53.22
C SER A 242 21.98 7.18 52.30
N LEU A 243 22.83 8.17 52.55
CA LEU A 243 24.12 8.36 51.85
C LEU A 243 24.99 7.11 51.86
N GLY A 244 24.94 6.33 52.94
CA GLY A 244 25.73 5.11 53.10
C GLY A 244 25.35 3.98 52.16
N GLN A 245 24.33 4.13 51.30
CA GLN A 245 23.99 3.15 50.26
C GLN A 245 24.69 3.42 48.93
N PHE A 246 25.36 4.58 48.79
CA PHE A 246 26.00 4.99 47.54
C PHE A 246 27.51 4.82 47.64
N HIS A 247 28.04 3.77 47.02
CA HIS A 247 29.45 3.35 47.12
C HIS A 247 30.23 3.50 45.81
N GLY A 248 29.65 4.17 44.81
CA GLY A 248 30.22 4.30 43.48
C GLY A 248 29.13 4.33 42.40
N VAL A 249 29.52 4.74 41.19
CA VAL A 249 28.62 4.75 40.03
C VAL A 249 27.98 3.37 39.86
N GLY A 250 26.67 3.31 39.71
CA GLY A 250 25.93 2.04 39.65
C GLY A 250 25.25 1.62 40.94
N SER A 251 25.64 2.16 42.09
CA SER A 251 24.93 1.93 43.34
C SER A 251 23.56 2.61 43.36
N SER A 252 22.58 1.96 43.97
CA SER A 252 21.18 2.41 43.99
C SER A 252 20.50 2.17 45.33
N SER A 253 19.45 2.94 45.63
CA SER A 253 18.67 2.80 46.86
C SER A 253 17.23 3.30 46.66
N GLY A 254 16.32 2.86 47.53
CA GLY A 254 14.98 3.44 47.65
C GLY A 254 14.03 3.04 46.53
N ASP A 255 14.00 1.75 46.16
CA ASP A 255 13.05 1.20 45.20
C ASP A 255 11.60 1.50 45.61
N THR A 256 10.90 2.24 44.75
CA THR A 256 9.50 2.63 44.92
C THR A 256 8.72 2.13 43.72
N ALA A 257 7.81 1.18 43.94
CA ALA A 257 6.93 0.66 42.89
C ALA A 257 5.86 1.68 42.52
N PHE A 258 5.57 1.81 41.22
CA PHE A 258 4.46 2.59 40.72
C PHE A 258 3.94 2.00 39.41
N PRO A 259 2.62 1.85 39.24
CA PRO A 259 2.06 1.44 37.96
C PRO A 259 1.83 2.64 37.04
N ILE A 260 2.04 2.45 35.73
CA ILE A 260 1.49 3.35 34.71
C ILE A 260 0.20 2.73 34.20
N VAL A 261 -0.91 3.40 34.48
CA VAL A 261 -2.27 2.96 34.08
C VAL A 261 -2.83 3.92 33.05
N PHE A 262 -3.30 3.38 31.93
CA PHE A 262 -3.98 4.15 30.89
C PHE A 262 -5.03 3.29 30.18
N THR A 263 -6.02 3.95 29.60
CA THR A 263 -7.08 3.27 28.84
C THR A 263 -7.06 3.76 27.41
N CYS A 264 -7.06 2.82 26.46
CA CYS A 264 -7.20 3.11 25.05
C CYS A 264 -8.56 2.62 24.56
N SER A 265 -9.29 3.44 23.82
CA SER A 265 -10.58 3.09 23.24
C SER A 265 -10.79 3.69 21.86
N GLY A 266 -11.85 3.29 21.17
CA GLY A 266 -12.26 3.85 19.87
C GLY A 266 -11.56 3.26 18.65
N ALA A 267 -10.53 2.42 18.82
CA ALA A 267 -9.93 1.65 17.74
C ALA A 267 -9.37 0.28 18.18
N ASN A 268 -9.20 -0.64 17.22
CA ASN A 268 -8.47 -1.89 17.43
C ASN A 268 -7.07 -1.81 16.81
N GLY A 269 -6.04 -2.20 17.55
CA GLY A 269 -4.67 -2.11 17.06
C GLY A 269 -3.61 -2.26 18.13
N ALA A 270 -2.35 -2.29 17.71
CA ALA A 270 -1.22 -2.30 18.61
C ALA A 270 -1.10 -0.94 19.31
N VAL A 271 -0.76 -0.98 20.60
CA VAL A 271 -0.51 0.21 21.42
C VAL A 271 0.97 0.27 21.72
N VAL A 272 1.53 1.45 21.50
CA VAL A 272 2.94 1.76 21.76
C VAL A 272 3.01 2.83 22.83
N MET A 273 3.92 2.64 23.79
CA MET A 273 4.24 3.60 24.82
C MET A 273 5.69 4.07 24.66
N THR A 274 5.94 5.33 25.01
CA THR A 274 7.28 5.91 25.13
C THR A 274 7.37 6.67 26.44
N ILE A 275 8.40 6.42 27.22
CA ILE A 275 8.73 7.21 28.42
C ILE A 275 9.92 8.09 28.06
N ASN A 276 9.77 9.40 28.21
CA ASN A 276 10.81 10.37 27.87
C ASN A 276 11.05 11.34 29.03
N GLY A 277 12.24 11.90 29.13
CA GLY A 277 12.60 12.86 30.18
C GLY A 277 13.99 13.44 29.91
N ASP A 278 14.41 14.41 30.72
CA ASP A 278 15.78 14.92 30.67
C ASP A 278 16.73 13.79 31.05
N LYS A 279 17.30 13.14 30.05
CA LYS A 279 18.14 11.95 30.22
C LYS A 279 19.57 12.32 30.59
N VAL A 280 20.19 11.51 31.43
CA VAL A 280 21.63 11.64 31.76
C VAL A 280 22.50 11.14 30.60
N MET A 281 22.08 10.04 29.95
CA MET A 281 22.77 9.43 28.82
C MET A 281 22.09 9.80 27.50
N SER A 282 22.86 10.01 26.44
CA SER A 282 22.32 10.41 25.13
C SER A 282 21.37 9.38 24.51
N ASP A 283 21.56 8.09 24.79
CA ASP A 283 20.71 6.99 24.29
C ASP A 283 19.58 6.60 25.27
N GLY A 284 19.62 7.10 26.52
CA GLY A 284 18.64 6.76 27.55
C GLY A 284 18.69 5.31 28.05
N SER A 285 19.73 4.53 27.71
CA SER A 285 19.76 3.07 27.89
C SER A 285 19.70 2.59 29.34
N LEU A 286 20.11 3.43 30.30
CA LEU A 286 20.10 3.12 31.72
C LEU A 286 18.84 3.62 32.45
N GLY A 287 17.85 4.18 31.76
CA GLY A 287 16.63 4.69 32.42
C GLY A 287 16.86 5.87 33.35
N LEU A 288 17.99 6.59 33.20
CA LEU A 288 18.40 7.65 34.10
C LEU A 288 17.79 9.00 33.71
N VAL A 289 16.86 9.47 34.53
CA VAL A 289 16.28 10.81 34.49
C VAL A 289 17.12 11.73 35.38
N LYS A 290 17.58 12.83 34.77
CA LYS A 290 18.31 13.91 35.41
C LYS A 290 17.39 14.62 36.41
N PRO A 291 17.84 14.86 37.65
CA PRO A 291 17.08 15.67 38.57
C PRO A 291 16.92 17.11 38.06
N GLN A 292 15.74 17.69 38.30
CA GLN A 292 15.47 19.11 38.06
C GLN A 292 16.46 19.97 38.85
N SER A 293 16.95 21.06 38.27
CA SER A 293 17.84 22.00 38.96
C SER A 293 17.13 22.80 40.06
N GLY A 294 17.78 23.02 41.20
CA GLY A 294 17.23 23.79 42.30
C GLY A 294 18.19 23.91 43.49
N ALA A 295 17.83 24.77 44.45
CA ALA A 295 18.56 24.89 45.72
C ALA A 295 18.38 23.63 46.58
N ASN A 296 19.41 23.26 47.33
CA ASN A 296 19.43 22.09 48.22
C ASN A 296 19.23 20.75 47.50
N ASN A 297 19.57 20.64 46.22
CA ASN A 297 19.52 19.36 45.51
C ASN A 297 20.66 18.43 45.92
N ALA A 298 20.38 17.13 45.87
CA ALA A 298 21.45 16.13 45.96
C ALA A 298 22.35 16.20 44.72
N SER A 299 23.63 15.90 44.89
CA SER A 299 24.61 15.84 43.80
C SER A 299 24.93 14.39 43.42
N CYS A 300 25.27 14.18 42.14
CA CYS A 300 25.70 12.89 41.60
C CYS A 300 24.66 11.75 41.70
N ILE A 301 23.40 12.09 41.96
CA ILE A 301 22.27 11.16 42.00
C ILE A 301 21.34 11.45 40.83
N ALA A 302 20.89 10.41 40.15
CA ALA A 302 19.81 10.42 39.16
C ALA A 302 18.64 9.55 39.64
N LEU A 303 17.50 9.68 38.97
CA LEU A 303 16.37 8.78 39.15
C LEU A 303 16.42 7.71 38.06
N GLN A 304 16.42 6.45 38.45
CA GLN A 304 16.40 5.34 37.51
C GLN A 304 15.01 4.71 37.45
N ILE A 305 14.43 4.65 36.25
CA ILE A 305 13.17 3.93 36.00
C ILE A 305 13.51 2.53 35.47
N ILE A 306 12.96 1.52 36.13
CA ILE A 306 13.09 0.10 35.76
C ILE A 306 11.71 -0.49 35.50
N ASP A 307 11.65 -1.37 34.51
CA ASP A 307 10.48 -2.18 34.21
C ASP A 307 10.26 -3.20 35.34
N GLY A 308 9.05 -3.24 35.90
CA GLY A 308 8.74 -4.05 37.08
C GLY A 308 8.57 -5.54 36.80
N ASP A 309 8.29 -5.90 35.55
CA ASP A 309 8.16 -7.32 35.16
C ASP A 309 9.51 -7.94 34.83
N THR A 310 10.40 -7.19 34.17
CA THR A 310 11.69 -7.68 33.71
C THR A 310 12.86 -7.31 34.60
N GLY A 311 12.72 -6.27 35.44
CA GLY A 311 13.80 -5.71 36.26
C GLY A 311 14.85 -4.91 35.46
N ASN A 312 14.67 -4.76 34.15
CA ASN A 312 15.60 -4.07 33.28
C ASN A 312 15.36 -2.54 33.29
N PRO A 313 16.40 -1.72 33.10
CA PRO A 313 16.22 -0.29 32.91
C PRO A 313 15.38 0.02 31.67
N VAL A 314 14.50 1.01 31.79
CA VAL A 314 13.74 1.52 30.64
C VAL A 314 14.67 2.31 29.73
N VAL A 315 14.62 2.05 28.42
CA VAL A 315 15.33 2.86 27.44
C VAL A 315 14.52 4.13 27.16
N LEU A 316 14.94 5.26 27.73
CA LEU A 316 14.20 6.54 27.60
C LEU A 316 14.17 7.03 26.15
N GLY A 317 12.99 7.42 25.69
CA GLY A 317 12.73 7.87 24.31
C GLY A 317 12.52 6.73 23.30
N ALA A 318 12.68 5.46 23.70
CA ALA A 318 12.39 4.32 22.84
C ALA A 318 10.89 3.98 22.84
N LYS A 319 10.38 3.58 21.67
CA LYS A 319 9.04 3.04 21.52
C LYS A 319 9.00 1.60 22.00
N SER A 320 8.09 1.29 22.92
CA SER A 320 7.82 -0.07 23.40
C SER A 320 6.37 -0.45 23.08
N GLN A 321 6.17 -1.61 22.45
CA GLN A 321 4.83 -2.14 22.24
C GLN A 321 4.34 -2.76 23.56
N VAL A 322 3.23 -2.26 24.08
CA VAL A 322 2.69 -2.62 25.40
C VAL A 322 1.47 -3.53 25.33
N GLY A 323 0.93 -3.74 24.13
CA GLY A 323 -0.11 -4.72 23.85
C GLY A 323 -0.99 -4.29 22.67
N SER A 324 -2.24 -4.76 22.67
CA SER A 324 -3.21 -4.46 21.62
C SER A 324 -4.61 -4.25 22.19
N VAL A 325 -5.35 -3.30 21.64
CA VAL A 325 -6.77 -3.14 21.92
C VAL A 325 -7.56 -4.11 21.04
N LEU A 326 -8.37 -4.93 21.70
CA LEU A 326 -9.34 -5.83 21.07
C LEU A 326 -10.73 -5.46 21.62
N ASN A 327 -11.70 -5.24 20.74
CA ASN A 327 -13.07 -4.84 21.07
C ASN A 327 -13.23 -3.38 21.53
N ASN A 328 -12.51 -2.46 20.88
CA ASN A 328 -12.70 -1.01 20.99
C ASN A 328 -12.42 -0.37 22.37
N ALA A 329 -11.99 -1.13 23.39
CA ALA A 329 -11.51 -0.59 24.66
C ALA A 329 -10.62 -1.58 25.39
N THR A 330 -9.50 -1.11 25.95
CA THR A 330 -8.64 -1.90 26.83
C THR A 330 -7.91 -0.98 27.81
N THR A 331 -7.85 -1.39 29.07
CA THR A 331 -7.04 -0.74 30.11
C THR A 331 -5.74 -1.50 30.29
N PHE A 332 -4.63 -0.77 30.27
CA PHE A 332 -3.29 -1.28 30.50
C PHE A 332 -2.84 -0.89 31.90
N ASN A 333 -2.20 -1.82 32.60
CA ASN A 333 -1.61 -1.60 33.91
C ASN A 333 -0.19 -2.17 33.89
N LEU A 334 0.80 -1.29 33.67
CA LEU A 334 2.19 -1.68 33.48
C LEU A 334 2.99 -1.38 34.75
N PRO A 335 3.62 -2.38 35.39
CA PRO A 335 4.37 -2.18 36.63
C PRO A 335 5.75 -1.58 36.33
N TYR A 336 6.11 -0.53 37.06
CA TYR A 336 7.44 0.08 37.04
C TYR A 336 7.96 0.30 38.47
N HIS A 337 9.26 0.49 38.60
CA HIS A 337 9.86 1.02 39.81
C HIS A 337 10.76 2.21 39.49
N VAL A 338 10.89 3.09 40.48
CA VAL A 338 11.87 4.17 40.47
C VAL A 338 12.79 4.01 41.68
N ARG A 339 14.08 4.25 41.48
CA ARG A 339 15.09 4.25 42.54
C ARG A 339 16.10 5.37 42.34
N TYR A 340 16.77 5.76 43.42
CA TYR A 340 17.93 6.65 43.33
C TYR A 340 19.11 5.86 42.76
N TYR A 341 19.89 6.48 41.90
CA TYR A 341 21.04 5.87 41.24
C TYR A 341 22.23 6.83 41.26
N GLN A 342 23.40 6.39 41.69
CA GLN A 342 24.60 7.20 41.61
C GLN A 342 25.10 7.27 40.15
N SER A 343 24.90 8.41 39.50
CA SER A 343 25.22 8.62 38.08
C SER A 343 26.66 9.07 37.84
N GLU A 344 27.29 9.68 38.84
CA GLU A 344 28.63 10.27 38.72
C GLU A 344 29.53 9.82 39.89
N GLY A 345 30.83 9.70 39.59
CA GLY A 345 31.85 9.27 40.53
C GLY A 345 32.76 10.42 40.98
N GLY A 346 33.48 10.22 42.08
CA GLY A 346 34.43 11.18 42.64
C GLY A 346 34.42 11.16 44.16
N ALA A 347 35.54 11.56 44.78
CA ALA A 347 35.60 11.72 46.23
C ALA A 347 34.57 12.78 46.68
N ASN A 348 33.66 12.42 47.58
CA ASN A 348 32.58 13.28 48.08
C ASN A 348 31.62 13.83 47.01
N CYS A 349 31.46 13.12 45.88
CA CYS A 349 30.52 13.53 44.82
C CYS A 349 29.07 13.56 45.32
N VAL A 350 28.65 12.52 46.05
CA VAL A 350 27.28 12.40 46.56
C VAL A 350 27.12 13.27 47.81
N ALA A 351 26.26 14.28 47.72
CA ALA A 351 25.88 15.15 48.84
C ALA A 351 24.37 15.03 49.11
N PRO A 352 23.94 15.17 50.37
CA PRO A 352 22.51 15.11 50.71
C PRO A 352 21.74 16.29 50.13
N GLY A 353 20.50 16.03 49.72
CA GLY A 353 19.60 17.05 49.21
C GLY A 353 18.34 16.47 48.59
N LEU A 354 17.54 17.36 47.98
CA LEU A 354 16.31 17.04 47.28
C LEU A 354 16.62 16.41 45.91
N VAL A 355 15.79 15.46 45.53
CA VAL A 355 15.79 14.88 44.19
C VAL A 355 14.37 14.96 43.66
N LYS A 356 14.19 15.67 42.56
CA LYS A 356 12.92 15.76 41.82
C LYS A 356 13.20 15.49 40.37
N GLY A 357 12.36 14.72 39.71
CA GLY A 357 12.46 14.48 38.28
C GLY A 357 11.09 14.54 37.63
N THR A 358 11.09 14.68 36.31
CA THR A 358 9.87 14.62 35.51
C THR A 358 10.15 13.77 34.29
N ALA A 359 9.21 12.89 34.00
CA ALA A 359 9.18 12.11 32.77
C ALA A 359 7.79 12.26 32.15
N THR A 360 7.74 12.29 30.83
CA THR A 360 6.52 12.32 30.02
C THR A 360 6.27 10.95 29.44
N VAL A 361 5.07 10.44 29.65
CA VAL A 361 4.59 9.21 29.02
C VAL A 361 3.76 9.58 27.80
N THR A 362 4.10 9.04 26.63
CA THR A 362 3.32 9.17 25.41
C THR A 362 2.79 7.81 25.00
N VAL A 363 1.47 7.72 24.77
CA VAL A 363 0.80 6.49 24.33
C VAL A 363 0.12 6.76 22.99
N SER A 364 0.28 5.85 22.04
CA SER A 364 -0.31 5.97 20.70
C SER A 364 -0.71 4.62 20.11
N TYR A 365 -1.75 4.62 19.27
CA TYR A 365 -2.02 3.52 18.35
C TYR A 365 -0.98 3.47 17.23
N GLN A 366 -0.71 2.27 16.73
CA GLN A 366 0.17 2.05 15.58
C GLN A 366 -0.59 1.65 14.32
#